data_AF-A0A9E0JE54-F1
#
_entry.id   AF-A0A9E0JE54-F1
#
_cell.length_a   1.000
_cell.length_b   1.000
_cell.length_c   1.000
_cell.angle_alpha   90.00
_cell.angle_beta   90.00
_cell.angle_gamma   90.00
#
_symmetry.space_group_name_H-M   'P 1'
#
loop_
_entity.id
_entity.type
_entity.pdbx_description
1 polymer ?
#
loop_
_entity_poly.entity_id
_entity_poly.type
_entity_poly.pdbx_seq_one_letter_code
_entity_poly.pdbx_strand_id
1 'polypeptide(L)'
;MKGYEYLGSIETAVGFESLNEYFKKEGIEFYVLMNNAQKSIANAINYPPSLSLDNYAIINRSINGLNLVKSINLQGTGYLKRGDHFILHTPIIDMSGLHVGFFVLTWTESLSLRSFR
;
A
#
# COMPACT_ATOMS: atom_id res chain seq x y z
N MET A 1 1.21 25.14 -4.92
CA MET A 1 0.83 24.25 -6.03
C MET A 1 1.87 23.13 -6.22
N LYS A 2 2.05 22.19 -5.28
CA LYS A 2 3.10 21.14 -5.38
C LYS A 2 2.68 19.71 -5.00
N GLY A 3 1.51 19.51 -4.37
CA GLY A 3 1.06 18.18 -3.92
C GLY A 3 0.36 17.35 -5.00
N TYR A 4 -0.45 17.97 -5.86
CA TYR A 4 -1.20 17.27 -6.90
C TYR A 4 -0.31 16.69 -8.00
N GLU A 5 0.74 17.39 -8.40
CA GLU A 5 1.68 16.90 -9.43
C GLU A 5 2.42 15.65 -8.98
N TYR A 6 2.92 15.60 -7.75
CA TYR A 6 3.73 14.46 -7.28
C TYR A 6 2.91 13.16 -7.21
N LEU A 7 1.66 13.24 -6.74
CA LEU A 7 0.79 12.06 -6.67
C LEU A 7 0.37 11.59 -8.06
N GLY A 8 -0.02 12.51 -8.95
CA GLY A 8 -0.30 12.17 -10.34
C GLY A 8 0.92 11.59 -11.07
N SER A 9 2.12 12.04 -10.72
CA SER A 9 3.39 11.51 -11.27
C SER A 9 3.64 10.07 -10.86
N ILE A 10 3.50 9.74 -9.56
CA ILE A 10 3.72 8.37 -9.08
C ILE A 10 2.59 7.43 -9.50
N GLU A 11 1.34 7.89 -9.48
CA GLU A 11 0.18 7.12 -9.94
C GLU A 11 0.33 6.71 -11.41
N THR A 12 0.74 7.66 -12.26
CA THR A 12 0.96 7.43 -13.69
C THR A 12 2.20 6.56 -13.92
N ALA A 13 3.32 6.86 -13.26
CA ALA A 13 4.57 6.12 -13.44
C ALA A 13 4.46 4.65 -12.99
N VAL A 14 3.69 4.39 -11.94
CA VAL A 14 3.48 3.04 -11.41
C VAL A 14 2.30 2.34 -12.11
N GLY A 15 1.34 3.08 -12.65
CA GLY A 15 0.15 2.51 -13.28
C GLY A 15 -0.79 1.87 -12.26
N PHE A 16 -1.20 2.63 -11.23
CA PHE A 16 -1.99 2.10 -10.11
C PHE A 16 -3.25 1.36 -10.55
N GLU A 17 -3.98 1.89 -11.52
CA GLU A 17 -5.20 1.27 -12.06
C GLU A 17 -4.90 -0.12 -12.65
N SER A 18 -3.96 -0.20 -13.58
CA SER A 18 -3.60 -1.46 -14.24
C SER A 18 -3.07 -2.52 -13.27
N LEU A 19 -2.25 -2.12 -12.29
CA LEU A 19 -1.76 -3.03 -11.26
C LEU A 19 -2.87 -3.49 -10.30
N ASN A 20 -3.75 -2.57 -9.90
CA ASN A 20 -4.91 -2.93 -9.08
C ASN A 20 -5.80 -3.93 -9.81
N GLU A 21 -6.09 -3.72 -11.09
CA GLU A 21 -6.87 -4.67 -11.90
C GLU A 21 -6.17 -6.02 -12.07
N TYR A 22 -4.86 -6.01 -12.29
CA TYR A 22 -4.07 -7.24 -12.44
C TYR A 22 -4.11 -8.08 -11.17
N PHE A 23 -3.75 -7.51 -10.02
CA PHE A 23 -3.71 -8.25 -8.75
C PHE A 23 -5.10 -8.68 -8.27
N LYS A 24 -6.12 -7.85 -8.51
CA LYS A 24 -7.50 -8.16 -8.09
C LYS A 24 -8.05 -9.42 -8.77
N LYS A 25 -7.66 -9.71 -10.01
CA LYS A 25 -8.04 -10.96 -10.72
C LYS A 25 -7.56 -12.21 -9.97
N GLU A 26 -6.41 -12.09 -9.32
CA GLU A 26 -5.81 -13.15 -8.50
C GLU A 26 -6.26 -13.07 -7.03
N GLY A 27 -7.25 -12.23 -6.67
CA GLY A 27 -7.67 -12.03 -5.29
C GLY A 27 -6.59 -11.44 -4.38
N ILE A 28 -5.59 -10.76 -4.97
CA ILE A 28 -4.54 -10.03 -4.29
C ILE A 28 -4.93 -8.55 -4.26
N GLU A 29 -4.81 -7.94 -3.09
CA GLU A 29 -5.06 -6.51 -2.90
C GLU A 29 -3.73 -5.75 -2.90
N PHE A 30 -3.61 -4.74 -3.77
CA PHE A 30 -2.43 -3.89 -3.91
C PHE A 30 -2.63 -2.53 -3.24
N TYR A 31 -1.73 -2.17 -2.34
CA TYR A 31 -1.71 -0.90 -1.63
C TYR A 31 -0.40 -0.17 -1.87
N VAL A 32 -0.51 1.15 -1.97
CA VAL A 32 0.64 2.07 -1.96
C VAL A 32 0.54 2.90 -0.70
N LEU A 33 1.51 2.70 0.17
CA LEU A 33 1.63 3.37 1.46
C LEU A 33 2.66 4.48 1.35
N MET A 34 2.31 5.71 1.68
CA MET A 34 3.24 6.84 1.80
C MET A 34 3.51 7.12 3.28
N ASN A 35 4.77 7.40 3.63
CA ASN A 35 5.13 7.80 4.99
C ASN A 35 4.33 9.04 5.40
N ASN A 36 3.88 9.11 6.66
CA ASN A 36 3.10 10.26 7.13
C ASN A 36 3.87 11.60 7.07
N ALA A 37 5.21 11.56 7.08
CA ALA A 37 6.06 12.73 6.80
C ALA A 37 5.80 13.36 5.42
N GLN A 38 5.25 12.57 4.49
CA GLN A 38 4.88 12.97 3.13
C GLN A 38 3.37 13.27 2.99
N LYS A 39 2.62 13.43 4.09
CA LYS A 39 1.18 13.73 4.06
C LYS A 39 0.81 14.98 3.27
N SER A 40 1.69 15.96 3.18
CA SER A 40 1.44 17.20 2.41
C SER A 40 1.39 16.99 0.90
N ILE A 41 1.98 15.89 0.41
CA ILE A 41 1.96 15.49 -1.01
C ILE A 41 1.03 14.29 -1.24
N ALA A 42 0.77 13.50 -0.20
CA ALA A 42 -0.25 12.48 -0.21
C ALA A 42 -1.65 13.12 -0.06
N ASN A 43 -2.32 13.42 -1.18
CA ASN A 43 -3.78 13.66 -1.24
C ASN A 43 -4.60 12.40 -0.85
N ALA A 44 -4.06 11.59 0.05
CA ALA A 44 -4.59 10.32 0.49
C ALA A 44 -6.00 10.52 1.02
N ILE A 45 -6.85 9.59 0.64
CA ILE A 45 -8.22 9.50 1.10
C ILE A 45 -8.22 9.55 2.63
N ASN A 46 -8.93 10.54 3.19
CA ASN A 46 -9.00 10.73 4.63
C ASN A 46 -9.87 9.63 5.23
N TYR A 47 -9.22 8.66 5.87
CA TYR A 47 -9.92 7.63 6.64
C TYR A 47 -10.33 8.15 8.02
N PRO A 48 -11.45 7.63 8.59
CA PRO A 48 -11.75 7.82 10.00
C PRO A 48 -10.57 7.40 10.89
N PRO A 49 -10.28 8.08 12.02
CA PRO A 49 -9.13 7.76 12.88
C PRO A 49 -9.06 6.31 13.36
N SER A 50 -10.20 5.64 13.51
CA SER A 50 -10.29 4.22 13.86
C SER A 50 -9.69 3.32 12.79
N LEU A 51 -9.82 3.70 11.51
CA LEU A 51 -9.35 2.95 10.35
C LEU A 51 -8.01 3.46 9.83
N SER A 52 -7.52 4.64 10.21
CA SER A 52 -6.24 5.18 9.74
C SER A 52 -5.05 4.34 10.21
N LEU A 53 -4.02 4.20 9.37
CA LEU A 53 -2.73 3.62 9.76
C LEU A 53 -1.89 4.66 10.52
N ASP A 54 -1.10 4.21 11.49
CA ASP A 54 -0.39 5.11 12.41
C ASP A 54 0.79 5.83 11.71
N ASN A 55 1.51 5.11 10.86
CA ASN A 55 2.75 5.58 10.24
C ASN A 55 2.60 5.97 8.76
N TYR A 56 1.51 5.56 8.11
CA TYR A 56 1.37 5.64 6.67
C TYR A 56 0.01 6.17 6.22
N ALA A 57 -0.04 6.70 5.00
CA ALA A 57 -1.25 7.05 4.27
C ALA A 57 -1.40 6.14 3.05
N ILE A 58 -2.59 5.59 2.82
CA ILE A 58 -2.89 4.79 1.61
C ILE A 58 -3.26 5.76 0.49
N ILE A 59 -2.56 5.72 -0.64
CA ILE A 59 -2.76 6.68 -1.73
C ILE A 59 -3.46 6.13 -2.97
N ASN A 60 -3.59 4.82 -3.11
CA ASN A 60 -4.13 4.19 -4.33
C ASN A 60 -5.50 3.51 -4.13
N ARG A 61 -6.15 3.72 -2.97
CA ARG A 61 -7.43 3.07 -2.61
C ARG A 61 -8.30 3.94 -1.74
N SER A 62 -9.61 3.75 -1.85
CA SER A 62 -10.63 4.44 -1.06
C SER A 62 -11.10 3.71 0.19
N ILE A 63 -10.72 2.43 0.34
CA ILE A 63 -11.11 1.58 1.47
C ILE A 63 -9.84 1.09 2.17
N ASN A 64 -9.79 1.20 3.50
CA ASN A 64 -8.68 0.68 4.27
C ASN A 64 -8.91 -0.80 4.63
N GLY A 65 -8.35 -1.70 3.82
CA GLY A 65 -8.30 -3.14 4.13
C GLY A 65 -7.11 -3.57 5.00
N LEU A 66 -6.24 -2.63 5.35
CA LEU A 66 -5.03 -2.85 6.15
C LEU A 66 -5.21 -2.50 7.63
N ASN A 67 -6.43 -2.29 8.12
CA ASN A 67 -6.64 -1.96 9.54
C ASN A 67 -6.10 -3.05 10.50
N LEU A 68 -6.04 -4.30 10.05
CA LEU A 68 -5.39 -5.42 10.73
C LEU A 68 -3.87 -5.24 10.94
N VAL A 69 -3.26 -4.24 10.29
CA VAL A 69 -1.85 -3.84 10.44
C VAL A 69 -1.68 -2.36 10.78
N LYS A 70 -2.66 -1.76 11.47
CA LYS A 70 -2.69 -0.35 11.84
C LYS A 70 -1.36 0.21 12.40
N SER A 71 -0.73 -0.53 13.31
CA SER A 71 0.50 -0.15 14.00
C SER A 71 1.76 -0.81 13.44
N ILE A 72 1.70 -1.38 12.23
CA ILE A 72 2.85 -2.08 11.67
C ILE A 72 3.99 -1.10 11.35
N ASN A 73 5.20 -1.49 11.72
CA ASN A 73 6.41 -0.78 11.34
C ASN A 73 7.09 -1.59 10.23
N LEU A 74 6.84 -1.22 8.98
CA LEU A 74 7.44 -1.89 7.83
C LEU A 74 8.90 -1.47 7.70
N GLN A 75 9.79 -2.43 7.48
CA GLN A 75 11.21 -2.20 7.26
C GLN A 75 11.72 -3.09 6.13
N GLY A 76 12.44 -2.49 5.18
CA GLY A 76 12.99 -3.20 4.03
C GLY A 76 11.92 -3.97 3.22
N THR A 77 12.40 -4.85 2.35
CA THR A 77 11.54 -5.83 1.69
C THR A 77 11.26 -6.97 2.67
N GLY A 78 10.01 -7.34 2.83
CA GLY A 78 9.63 -8.33 3.83
C GLY A 78 8.27 -8.94 3.60
N TYR A 79 8.03 -10.00 4.35
CA TYR A 79 6.81 -10.80 4.30
C TYR A 79 6.36 -11.14 5.72
N LEU A 80 5.06 -11.09 5.96
CA LEU A 80 4.47 -11.43 7.25
C LEU A 80 3.05 -12.00 7.13
N LYS A 81 2.72 -12.91 8.06
CA LYS A 81 1.38 -13.46 8.25
C LYS A 81 0.72 -12.83 9.49
N ARG A 82 -0.56 -12.46 9.37
CA ARG A 82 -1.40 -11.93 10.45
C ARG A 82 -2.80 -12.55 10.35
N GLY A 83 -3.08 -13.51 11.25
CA GLY A 83 -4.26 -14.37 11.09
C GLY A 83 -4.21 -15.06 9.74
N ASP A 84 -5.31 -15.01 8.99
CA ASP A 84 -5.41 -15.64 7.67
C ASP A 84 -4.92 -14.73 6.52
N HIS A 85 -4.30 -13.60 6.84
CA HIS A 85 -3.80 -12.66 5.84
C HIS A 85 -2.28 -12.74 5.73
N PHE A 86 -1.82 -12.77 4.48
CA PHE A 86 -0.44 -12.64 4.08
C PHE A 86 -0.19 -11.24 3.56
N ILE A 87 0.99 -10.72 3.86
CA ILE A 87 1.40 -9.36 3.52
C ILE A 87 2.83 -9.41 3.02
N LEU A 88 3.04 -8.97 1.79
CA LEU A 88 4.35 -8.74 1.18
C LEU A 88 4.53 -7.23 1.02
N HIS A 89 5.69 -6.71 1.39
CA HIS A 89 5.99 -5.29 1.26
C HIS A 89 7.39 -5.05 0.72
N THR A 90 7.58 -3.94 0.01
CA THR A 90 8.89 -3.48 -0.44
C THR A 90 8.95 -1.95 -0.41
N PRO A 91 10.08 -1.34 -0.02
CA PRO A 91 10.17 0.11 0.13
C PRO A 91 10.13 0.80 -1.23
N ILE A 92 9.55 1.99 -1.24
CA ILE A 92 9.58 2.95 -2.34
C ILE A 92 10.68 3.95 -2.01
N ILE A 93 11.69 4.00 -2.87
CA ILE A 93 12.81 4.92 -2.77
C ILE A 93 12.66 5.93 -3.91
N ASP A 94 12.70 7.23 -3.60
CA ASP A 94 12.67 8.26 -4.63
C ASP A 94 14.04 8.40 -5.33
N MET A 95 14.10 9.26 -6.35
CA MET A 95 15.35 9.48 -7.12
C MET A 95 16.50 10.06 -6.28
N SER A 96 16.23 10.62 -5.10
CA SER A 96 17.25 11.13 -4.18
C SER A 96 17.76 10.07 -3.19
N GLY A 97 17.23 8.85 -3.24
CA GLY A 97 17.54 7.79 -2.28
C GLY A 97 16.71 7.87 -1.00
N LEU A 98 15.71 8.75 -0.92
CA LEU A 98 14.87 8.89 0.25
C LEU A 98 13.78 7.80 0.25
N HIS A 99 13.62 7.13 1.40
CA HIS A 99 12.51 6.22 1.61
C HIS A 99 11.21 7.00 1.84
N VAL A 100 10.28 6.86 0.90
CA VAL A 100 9.03 7.64 0.87
C VAL A 100 7.80 6.82 1.21
N GLY A 101 7.88 5.49 1.21
CA GLY A 101 6.74 4.62 1.45
C GLY A 101 6.98 3.15 1.12
N PHE A 102 5.90 2.38 0.95
CA PHE A 102 5.93 0.96 0.60
C PHE A 102 4.91 0.62 -0.48
N PHE A 103 5.29 -0.28 -1.38
CA PHE A 103 4.33 -1.12 -2.09
C PHE A 103 3.97 -2.29 -1.19
N VAL A 104 2.68 -2.59 -1.09
CA VAL A 104 2.17 -3.68 -0.25
C VAL A 104 1.18 -4.52 -1.05
N LEU A 105 1.36 -5.84 -1.01
CA LEU A 105 0.41 -6.82 -1.51
C LEU A 105 -0.15 -7.61 -0.35
N THR A 106 -1.47 -7.84 -0.35
CA THR A 106 -2.12 -8.68 0.66
C THR A 106 -3.05 -9.69 0.03
N TRP A 107 -3.08 -10.90 0.57
CA TRP A 107 -4.01 -11.95 0.17
C TRP A 107 -4.38 -12.84 1.35
N THR A 108 -5.46 -13.62 1.21
CA THR A 108 -5.91 -14.55 2.25
C THR A 108 -5.35 -15.94 2.04
N GLU A 109 -5.28 -16.74 3.11
CA GLU A 109 -4.74 -18.10 3.05
C GLU A 109 -5.54 -19.03 2.16
N SER A 110 -6.86 -18.82 2.05
CA SER A 110 -7.71 -19.57 1.13
C SER A 110 -7.33 -19.38 -0.34
N LEU A 111 -6.77 -18.23 -0.70
CA LEU A 111 -6.21 -17.97 -2.02
C LEU A 111 -4.94 -18.78 -2.25
N SER A 112 -4.02 -18.77 -1.28
CA SER A 112 -2.74 -19.47 -1.39
C SER A 112 -2.92 -20.97 -1.70
N LEU A 113 -3.96 -21.57 -1.11
CA LEU A 113 -4.29 -22.99 -1.32
C LEU A 113 -4.91 -23.29 -2.69
N ARG A 114 -5.52 -22.30 -3.36
CA ARG A 114 -6.05 -22.46 -4.73
C ARG A 114 -4.94 -22.43 -5.78
N SER A 115 -3.87 -21.67 -5.54
CA SER A 115 -2.73 -21.56 -6.47
C SER A 115 -1.87 -22.83 -6.55
N PHE A 116 -2.05 -23.78 -5.63
CA PHE A 116 -1.36 -25.09 -5.60
C PHE A 116 -2.25 -26.26 -6.03
N ARG A 117 -3.43 -26.00 -6.59
CA ARG A 117 -4.29 -27.00 -7.23
C ARG A 117 -4.27 -26.82 -8.74
#